data_AF-A0A1G7W707-F1
#
_entry.id   AF-A0A1G7W707-F1
#
_cell.length_a   1.000
_cell.length_b   1.000
_cell.length_c   1.000
_cell.angle_alpha   90.00
_cell.angle_beta   90.00
_cell.angle_gamma   90.00
#
_symmetry.space_group_name_H-M   'P 1'
#
loop_
_entity.id
_entity.type
_entity.pdbx_description
1 polymer ?
#
loop_
_entity_poly.entity_id
_entity_poly.type
_entity_poly.pdbx_seq_one_letter_code
_entity_poly.pdbx_strand_id
1 'polypeptide(L)'
;MHTQLTRFAQRPLRELLIAASRIALILFMGFTISACNDYDDTYQLTISSENGSVSVSPEADSYAAGTTVTITATADSGYIFSGWSGDSSATDTSITLVMNEDKTLEANYDVGVVIELAEATNGQYTVEPEVSSGDTVAFGTEFTITATPDDGYILDSVYKMMEVVSGWEDYVDESFSSPYTITTDADDARFKIYGGDLDKYVIGAGFVAEDTWGELQETLNVVYATPGSKSLKYDVYAPPGASDLPIIIIVHGGGWSVNNEDIMRGQARYLAESGRYVVASIDYRLLTDLDDPAPTKADMMEDVYGAIAHIQENAEVYGGDPSRLILTGDSAGGQLSANTALLAPYIGDGDYTGEIGSSYFSPSYVPSGMSVEDLKTQISDSIIAVAPSYGAFVSSDGIGEMDPAVEPMSNIPDASERVLPPYYVQVGSEDTTVGTENVQAFATALEDAGQEVTYVEYEGASHAYFDWKPAPDVQEVFNTVGKPALDDMLTYLDAIVDALDSDE
;
A
#
# COMPACT_ATOMS: atom_id res chain seq x y z
N MET A 1 40.02 25.78 108.28
CA MET A 1 41.29 25.39 107.64
C MET A 1 41.48 23.89 107.83
N HIS A 2 40.95 23.07 106.92
CA HIS A 2 41.39 21.69 106.60
C HIS A 2 40.51 21.11 105.50
N THR A 3 41.01 21.25 104.27
CA THR A 3 41.27 20.19 103.29
C THR A 3 40.24 19.06 103.08
N GLN A 4 39.59 19.13 101.91
CA GLN A 4 39.31 18.09 100.90
C GLN A 4 39.07 16.63 101.30
N LEU A 5 38.05 16.01 100.67
CA LEU A 5 38.01 14.57 100.37
C LEU A 5 37.09 14.28 99.15
N THR A 6 37.71 13.74 98.08
CA THR A 6 37.37 12.54 97.26
C THR A 6 35.98 12.40 96.60
N ARG A 7 35.87 12.22 95.27
CA ARG A 7 36.14 11.05 94.36
C ARG A 7 35.08 9.94 94.37
N PHE A 8 34.81 9.39 93.15
CA PHE A 8 34.19 8.09 92.80
C PHE A 8 32.66 7.97 93.01
N ALA A 9 31.85 7.19 92.27
CA ALA A 9 31.99 6.25 91.15
C ALA A 9 30.59 5.87 90.61
N GLN A 10 30.53 5.44 89.34
CA GLN A 10 29.75 4.31 88.77
C GLN A 10 28.20 4.28 88.70
N ARG A 11 27.74 4.08 87.44
CA ARG A 11 26.47 3.50 86.90
C ARG A 11 25.98 2.21 87.63
N PRO A 12 24.70 1.77 87.57
CA PRO A 12 23.98 1.24 86.37
C PRO A 12 22.47 1.65 86.27
N LEU A 13 21.87 1.84 85.08
CA LEU A 13 21.24 0.88 84.13
C LEU A 13 19.91 0.26 84.61
N ARG A 14 18.80 0.66 83.95
CA ARG A 14 17.61 -0.10 83.49
C ARG A 14 16.20 0.33 84.00
N GLU A 15 15.28 0.24 83.03
CA GLU A 15 13.80 0.05 83.06
C GLU A 15 12.91 1.30 83.23
N LEU A 16 12.16 1.74 82.22
CA LEU A 16 10.94 1.21 81.54
C LEU A 16 9.63 1.76 82.16
N LEU A 17 9.01 2.67 81.39
CA LEU A 17 7.56 2.77 81.08
C LEU A 17 6.50 3.05 82.18
N ILE A 18 5.70 4.11 81.87
CA ILE A 18 4.24 4.28 82.10
C ILE A 18 3.78 5.15 83.30
N ALA A 19 3.56 6.42 82.94
CA ALA A 19 2.28 7.16 83.01
C ALA A 19 1.71 7.76 84.31
N ALA A 20 1.30 9.03 84.10
CA ALA A 20 0.07 9.68 84.55
C ALA A 20 0.11 10.59 85.80
N SER A 21 0.03 11.89 85.49
CA SER A 21 -1.03 12.82 85.92
C SER A 21 -0.81 13.80 87.09
N ARG A 22 -1.01 15.08 86.73
CA ARG A 22 -1.54 16.25 87.49
C ARG A 22 -0.51 17.08 88.26
N ILE A 23 -0.02 18.17 87.67
CA ILE A 23 -0.58 19.55 87.64
C ILE A 23 -0.46 20.26 89.01
N ALA A 24 0.47 21.21 89.08
CA ALA A 24 0.36 22.42 89.89
C ALA A 24 0.87 23.60 89.03
N LEU A 25 -0.09 24.37 88.51
CA LEU A 25 0.12 25.57 87.71
C LEU A 25 0.33 26.77 88.65
N ILE A 26 1.46 27.46 88.54
CA ILE A 26 1.61 28.86 88.96
C ILE A 26 2.10 29.66 87.75
N LEU A 27 1.18 30.50 87.27
CA LEU A 27 1.32 31.73 86.46
C LEU A 27 2.59 32.52 86.85
N PHE A 28 3.34 33.25 86.01
CA PHE A 28 3.05 34.05 84.80
C PHE A 28 4.40 34.61 84.30
N MET A 29 4.64 34.68 82.98
CA MET A 29 5.15 35.88 82.27
C MET A 29 5.56 35.55 80.82
N GLY A 30 4.69 35.96 79.89
CA GLY A 30 5.04 36.70 78.68
C GLY A 30 6.24 36.26 77.86
N PHE A 31 6.12 35.13 77.17
CA PHE A 31 6.64 34.98 75.82
C PHE A 31 5.45 34.61 74.94
N THR A 32 4.99 35.51 74.08
CA THR A 32 4.27 35.07 72.88
C THR A 32 5.33 34.47 71.96
N ILE A 33 5.64 33.19 72.18
CA ILE A 33 5.98 32.33 71.07
C ILE A 33 4.67 32.22 70.31
N SER A 34 4.51 32.98 69.22
CA SER A 34 3.67 32.51 68.14
C SER A 34 4.39 31.27 67.64
N ALA A 35 4.05 30.12 68.22
CA ALA A 35 4.22 28.87 67.53
C ALA A 35 3.13 28.92 66.45
N CYS A 36 3.39 29.64 65.35
CA CYS A 36 2.88 29.17 64.08
C CYS A 36 3.68 27.90 63.86
N ASN A 37 3.11 26.80 64.35
CA ASN A 37 3.52 25.50 63.91
C ASN A 37 2.91 25.35 62.51
N ASP A 38 3.36 26.18 61.56
CA ASP A 38 3.24 25.87 60.14
C ASP A 38 4.14 24.64 60.00
N TYR A 39 3.52 23.47 60.08
CA TYR A 39 4.03 22.41 59.24
C TYR A 39 3.98 23.02 57.84
N ASP A 40 5.14 23.32 57.24
CA ASP A 40 5.23 23.46 55.79
C ASP A 40 4.83 22.08 55.25
N ASP A 41 3.52 21.86 55.15
CA ASP A 41 2.97 20.64 54.59
C ASP A 41 3.46 20.63 53.14
N THR A 42 4.32 19.66 52.84
CA THR A 42 4.82 19.43 51.48
C THR A 42 4.08 18.26 50.88
N TYR A 43 3.68 18.38 49.63
CA TYR A 43 2.97 17.35 48.90
C TYR A 43 3.78 16.86 47.70
N GLN A 44 3.65 15.58 47.40
CA GLN A 44 4.28 14.94 46.25
C GLN A 44 3.34 14.93 45.04
N LEU A 45 3.93 15.09 43.86
CA LEU A 45 3.26 14.90 42.58
C LEU A 45 3.86 13.67 41.91
N THR A 46 3.03 12.65 41.68
CA THR A 46 3.42 11.45 40.93
C THR A 46 2.74 11.48 39.57
N ILE A 47 3.51 11.32 38.49
CA ILE A 47 2.99 11.32 37.13
C ILE A 47 3.43 10.04 36.43
N SER A 48 2.49 9.32 35.81
CA SER A 48 2.77 8.28 34.82
C SER A 48 2.48 8.77 33.41
N SER A 49 3.27 8.30 32.45
CA SER A 49 3.11 8.60 31.03
C SER A 49 3.73 7.43 30.26
N GLU A 50 2.90 6.74 29.48
CA GLU A 50 3.31 5.71 28.52
C GLU A 50 2.96 6.25 27.14
N ASN A 51 3.87 6.15 26.16
CA ASN A 51 3.72 6.72 24.80
C ASN A 51 3.75 8.26 24.71
N GLY A 52 4.43 8.88 25.68
CA GLY A 52 4.73 10.29 25.68
C GLY A 52 5.55 10.68 26.90
N SER A 53 5.87 11.96 26.99
CA SER A 53 6.60 12.54 28.11
C SER A 53 5.79 13.65 28.79
N VAL A 54 6.11 13.92 30.06
CA VAL A 54 5.50 15.00 30.83
C VAL A 54 6.58 15.90 31.41
N SER A 55 6.41 17.21 31.24
CA SER A 55 7.23 18.24 31.88
C SER A 55 6.44 18.97 32.96
N VAL A 56 7.11 19.34 34.05
CA VAL A 56 6.51 20.03 35.21
C VAL A 56 7.27 21.31 35.51
N SER A 57 6.56 22.40 35.77
CA SER A 57 7.14 23.70 36.10
C SER A 57 6.39 24.42 37.24
N PRO A 58 7.05 24.80 38.35
CA PRO A 58 8.45 24.48 38.67
C PRO A 58 8.63 22.97 38.93
N GLU A 59 9.79 22.41 38.59
CA GLU A 59 10.15 21.03 38.91
C GLU A 59 10.71 20.93 40.34
N ALA A 60 10.17 20.03 41.16
CA ALA A 60 10.65 19.75 42.51
C ALA A 60 10.27 18.35 43.00
N ASP A 61 11.04 17.78 43.93
CA ASP A 61 10.75 16.48 44.57
C ASP A 61 9.48 16.53 45.45
N SER A 62 9.16 17.72 45.97
CA SER A 62 7.94 17.99 46.75
C SER A 62 7.63 19.48 46.72
N TYR A 63 6.36 19.82 46.92
CA TYR A 63 5.85 21.18 46.79
C TYR A 63 5.22 21.66 48.07
N ALA A 64 5.50 22.89 48.49
CA ALA A 64 4.81 23.49 49.64
C ALA A 64 3.31 23.61 49.35
N ALA A 65 2.47 23.43 50.38
CA ALA A 65 1.03 23.58 50.29
C ALA A 65 0.61 24.88 49.60
N GLY A 66 -0.26 24.77 48.59
CA GLY A 66 -0.73 25.90 47.78
C GLY A 66 0.17 26.26 46.59
N THR A 67 1.32 25.60 46.41
CA THR A 67 2.16 25.77 45.21
C THR A 67 1.35 25.42 43.97
N THR A 68 1.45 26.27 42.96
CA THR A 68 0.81 26.04 41.66
C THR A 68 1.84 25.50 40.68
N VAL A 69 1.58 24.32 40.12
CA VAL A 69 2.44 23.63 39.15
C VAL A 69 1.76 23.60 37.79
N THR A 70 2.53 23.92 36.74
CA THR A 70 2.10 23.73 35.34
C THR A 70 2.67 22.41 34.85
N ILE A 71 1.81 21.58 34.27
CA ILE A 71 2.13 20.23 33.84
C ILE A 71 1.78 20.16 32.36
N THR A 72 2.76 19.78 31.52
CA THR A 72 2.59 19.74 30.06
C THR A 72 2.96 18.36 29.54
N ALA A 73 2.00 17.69 28.90
CA ALA A 73 2.22 16.44 28.19
C ALA A 73 2.73 16.69 26.76
N THR A 74 3.55 15.79 26.26
CA THR A 74 4.06 15.77 24.88
C THR A 74 3.99 14.33 24.40
N ALA A 75 3.17 14.06 23.39
CA ALA A 75 3.02 12.72 22.83
C ALA A 75 4.29 12.29 22.09
N ASP A 76 4.59 11.00 22.11
CA ASP A 76 5.59 10.41 21.23
C ASP A 76 5.02 10.30 19.79
N SER A 77 5.90 10.13 18.79
CA SER A 77 5.48 9.95 17.39
C SER A 77 4.52 8.76 17.25
N GLY A 78 3.42 8.94 16.50
CA GLY A 78 2.38 7.92 16.35
C GLY A 78 1.32 7.92 17.46
N TYR A 79 1.41 8.84 18.43
CA TYR A 79 0.44 8.99 19.51
C TYR A 79 -0.12 10.40 19.62
N ILE A 80 -1.34 10.51 20.16
CA ILE A 80 -2.07 11.77 20.36
C ILE A 80 -2.49 11.84 21.81
N PHE A 81 -2.21 12.95 22.48
CA PHE A 81 -2.66 13.16 23.85
C PHE A 81 -4.20 13.17 23.93
N SER A 82 -4.78 12.23 24.67
CA SER A 82 -6.23 12.05 24.80
C SER A 82 -6.80 12.62 26.10
N GLY A 83 -5.96 12.88 27.10
CA GLY A 83 -6.34 13.60 28.31
C GLY A 83 -5.59 13.17 29.56
N TRP A 84 -5.84 13.89 30.65
CA TRP A 84 -5.36 13.54 31.98
C TRP A 84 -6.36 12.64 32.70
N SER A 85 -5.87 11.70 33.50
CA SER A 85 -6.65 10.92 34.48
C SER A 85 -6.01 11.00 35.88
N GLY A 86 -6.74 10.57 36.91
CA GLY A 86 -6.33 10.71 38.31
C GLY A 86 -6.91 11.97 38.95
N ASP A 87 -6.04 12.87 39.41
CA ASP A 87 -6.41 14.14 40.06
C ASP A 87 -6.86 15.25 39.09
N SER A 88 -6.83 15.00 37.79
CA SER A 88 -7.40 15.84 36.74
C SER A 88 -8.12 14.98 35.72
N SER A 89 -9.11 15.56 35.06
CA SER A 89 -9.82 14.99 33.89
C SER A 89 -9.80 15.96 32.71
N ALA A 90 -8.80 16.85 32.68
CA ALA A 90 -8.67 17.87 31.66
C ALA A 90 -8.17 17.26 30.34
N THR A 91 -8.58 17.86 29.24
CA THR A 91 -8.17 17.46 27.88
C THR A 91 -7.09 18.37 27.31
N ASP A 92 -6.79 19.50 27.97
CA ASP A 92 -5.71 20.38 27.55
C ASP A 92 -4.35 19.71 27.82
N THR A 93 -3.44 19.79 26.86
CA THR A 93 -2.08 19.23 26.98
C THR A 93 -1.27 19.91 28.08
N SER A 94 -1.61 21.17 28.42
CA SER A 94 -1.00 21.92 29.52
C SER A 94 -2.06 22.30 30.55
N ILE A 95 -1.87 21.82 31.78
CA ILE A 95 -2.79 22.06 32.90
C ILE A 95 -2.06 22.69 34.07
N THR A 96 -2.82 23.35 34.93
CA THR A 96 -2.33 23.92 36.18
C THR A 96 -2.97 23.23 37.37
N LEU A 97 -2.16 22.76 38.31
CA LEU A 97 -2.59 22.09 39.53
C LEU A 97 -2.09 22.83 40.77
N VAL A 98 -2.94 22.91 41.79
CA VAL A 98 -2.57 23.46 43.10
C VAL A 98 -2.25 22.29 44.03
N MET A 99 -1.03 22.25 44.57
CA MET A 99 -0.55 21.21 45.47
C MET A 99 -1.11 21.44 46.87
N ASN A 100 -2.28 20.87 47.16
CA ASN A 100 -2.97 20.96 48.45
C ASN A 100 -3.11 19.60 49.17
N GLU A 101 -2.69 18.53 48.50
CA GLU A 101 -2.52 17.16 48.98
C GLU A 101 -1.57 16.43 48.03
N ASP A 102 -1.15 15.21 48.33
CA ASP A 102 -0.40 14.39 47.39
C ASP A 102 -1.26 14.15 46.14
N LYS A 103 -0.70 14.39 44.95
CA LYS A 103 -1.39 14.32 43.66
C LYS A 103 -0.83 13.22 42.78
N THR A 104 -1.72 12.56 42.06
CA THR A 104 -1.41 11.52 41.06
C THR A 104 -2.06 11.88 39.73
N LEU A 105 -1.26 11.85 38.67
CA LEU A 105 -1.74 12.05 37.31
C LEU A 105 -1.23 10.95 36.40
N GLU A 106 -2.02 10.68 35.38
CA GLU A 106 -1.61 9.87 34.24
C GLU A 106 -1.93 10.65 32.96
N ALA A 107 -0.92 10.79 32.10
CA ALA A 107 -1.10 11.31 30.75
C ALA A 107 -1.51 10.14 29.85
N ASN A 108 -2.69 10.25 29.24
CA ASN A 108 -3.24 9.22 28.35
C ASN A 108 -3.05 9.64 26.90
N TYR A 109 -2.80 8.65 26.04
CA TYR A 109 -2.60 8.87 24.62
C TYR A 109 -3.37 7.84 23.80
N ASP A 110 -4.00 8.30 22.72
CA ASP A 110 -4.61 7.45 21.70
C ASP A 110 -3.60 7.20 20.56
N VAL A 111 -3.75 6.07 19.87
CA VAL A 111 -2.94 5.76 18.69
C VAL A 111 -3.36 6.67 17.53
N GLY A 112 -2.39 7.27 16.86
CA GLY A 112 -2.57 8.03 15.64
C GLY A 112 -1.67 7.51 14.52
N VAL A 113 -1.53 8.29 13.47
CA VAL A 113 -0.65 8.01 12.34
C VAL A 113 0.14 9.26 11.95
N VAL A 114 1.41 9.07 11.60
CA VAL A 114 2.28 10.15 11.11
C VAL A 114 1.91 10.49 9.67
N ILE A 115 1.85 11.79 9.37
CA ILE A 115 1.68 12.32 8.02
C ILE A 115 2.98 12.93 7.54
N GLU A 116 3.51 12.43 6.43
CA GLU A 116 4.59 13.05 5.68
C GLU A 116 4.06 13.71 4.42
N LEU A 117 4.60 14.87 4.06
CA LEU A 117 4.27 15.58 2.84
C LEU A 117 5.42 15.43 1.85
N ALA A 118 5.15 14.81 0.69
CA ALA A 118 6.15 14.64 -0.36
C ALA A 118 6.55 15.99 -0.98
N GLU A 119 7.82 16.13 -1.38
CA GLU A 119 8.22 17.32 -2.13
C GLU A 119 7.57 17.31 -3.52
N ALA A 120 6.89 18.40 -3.88
CA ALA A 120 6.38 18.59 -5.24
C ALA A 120 7.44 19.26 -6.12
N THR A 121 7.63 18.71 -7.32
CA THR A 121 8.40 19.35 -8.39
C THR A 121 7.48 19.65 -9.57
N ASN A 122 7.74 20.77 -10.27
CA ASN A 122 6.95 21.21 -11.44
C ASN A 122 5.45 21.49 -11.17
N GLY A 123 5.14 21.84 -9.92
CA GLY A 123 3.81 22.20 -9.47
C GLY A 123 3.79 22.35 -7.97
N GLN A 124 2.59 22.56 -7.43
CA GLN A 124 2.34 22.69 -5.99
C GLN A 124 1.06 21.97 -5.60
N TYR A 125 0.94 21.59 -4.33
CA TYR A 125 -0.31 21.10 -3.78
C TYR A 125 -0.56 21.63 -2.37
N THR A 126 -1.83 21.62 -1.96
CA THR A 126 -2.29 21.98 -0.61
C THR A 126 -3.07 20.83 -0.01
N VAL A 127 -3.02 20.67 1.31
CA VAL A 127 -3.76 19.66 2.07
C VAL A 127 -4.68 20.36 3.06
N GLU A 128 -5.97 20.02 3.04
CA GLU A 128 -6.98 20.55 3.97
C GLU A 128 -7.65 19.40 4.75
N PRO A 129 -7.71 19.43 6.10
CA PRO A 129 -7.18 20.48 6.97
C PRO A 129 -5.66 20.58 6.92
N GLU A 130 -5.13 21.76 7.24
CA GLU A 130 -3.68 22.03 7.23
C GLU A 130 -2.97 21.08 8.20
N VAL A 131 -1.90 20.45 7.72
CA VAL A 131 -1.04 19.51 8.44
C VAL A 131 0.41 19.76 8.02
N SER A 132 1.35 19.61 8.95
CA SER A 132 2.79 19.69 8.66
C SER A 132 3.39 18.30 8.50
N SER A 133 4.45 18.19 7.70
CA SER A 133 5.23 16.94 7.62
C SER A 133 5.75 16.54 9.00
N GLY A 134 5.53 15.28 9.39
CA GLY A 134 5.87 14.73 10.70
C GLY A 134 4.77 14.86 11.76
N ASP A 135 3.66 15.54 11.46
CA ASP A 135 2.53 15.64 12.40
C ASP A 135 1.85 14.27 12.56
N THR A 136 1.41 13.96 13.79
CA THR A 136 0.57 12.78 14.06
C THR A 136 -0.90 13.18 14.10
N VAL A 137 -1.75 12.47 13.35
CA VAL A 137 -3.20 12.72 13.28
C VAL A 137 -4.00 11.48 13.65
N ALA A 138 -5.26 11.68 14.04
CA ALA A 138 -6.13 10.57 14.42
C ALA A 138 -6.49 9.74 13.19
N PHE A 139 -6.70 8.43 13.38
CA PHE A 139 -7.39 7.63 12.38
C PHE A 139 -8.85 8.11 12.20
N GLY A 140 -9.35 8.03 10.97
CA GLY A 140 -10.60 8.61 10.51
C GLY A 140 -10.47 10.08 10.08
N THR A 141 -9.26 10.65 10.05
CA THR A 141 -9.05 12.01 9.56
C THR A 141 -9.16 12.04 8.04
N GLU A 142 -10.02 12.90 7.52
CA GLU A 142 -10.15 13.15 6.08
C GLU A 142 -9.27 14.32 5.66
N PHE A 143 -8.51 14.15 4.58
CA PHE A 143 -7.74 15.22 3.93
C PHE A 143 -8.21 15.42 2.50
N THR A 144 -8.33 16.67 2.06
CA THR A 144 -8.54 17.05 0.67
C THR A 144 -7.26 17.64 0.13
N ILE A 145 -6.74 17.05 -0.94
CA ILE A 145 -5.50 17.43 -1.59
C ILE A 145 -5.85 18.14 -2.90
N THR A 146 -5.37 19.37 -3.05
CA THR A 146 -5.57 20.18 -4.27
C THR A 146 -4.24 20.48 -4.92
N ALA A 147 -4.06 20.07 -6.17
CA ALA A 147 -2.83 20.19 -6.93
C ALA A 147 -2.96 21.27 -8.02
N THR A 148 -1.88 22.00 -8.28
CA THR A 148 -1.77 23.04 -9.30
C THR A 148 -0.44 22.86 -10.05
N PRO A 149 -0.46 22.43 -11.31
CA PRO A 149 0.75 22.32 -12.13
C PRO A 149 1.39 23.67 -12.42
N ASP A 150 2.72 23.70 -12.60
CA ASP A 150 3.42 24.85 -13.16
C ASP A 150 3.18 24.97 -14.68
N ASP A 151 3.51 26.13 -15.27
CA ASP A 151 3.42 26.35 -16.72
C ASP A 151 4.23 25.29 -17.50
N GLY A 152 3.58 24.60 -18.45
CA GLY A 152 4.19 23.54 -19.28
C GLY A 152 4.13 22.12 -18.66
N TYR A 153 3.46 21.97 -17.52
CA TYR A 153 3.26 20.70 -16.85
C TYR A 153 1.77 20.41 -16.63
N ILE A 154 1.45 19.13 -16.48
CA ILE A 154 0.12 18.63 -16.15
C ILE A 154 0.19 17.76 -14.89
N LEU A 155 -0.96 17.58 -14.25
CA LEU A 155 -1.10 16.65 -13.13
C LEU A 155 -0.88 15.23 -13.65
N ASP A 156 0.06 14.49 -13.05
CA ASP A 156 0.12 13.03 -13.23
C ASP A 156 -0.81 12.37 -12.22
N SER A 157 -0.59 12.61 -10.93
CA SER A 157 -1.47 12.09 -9.89
C SER A 157 -1.41 12.92 -8.61
N VAL A 158 -2.47 12.82 -7.83
CA VAL A 158 -2.50 13.17 -6.41
C VAL A 158 -2.58 11.86 -5.64
N TYR A 159 -1.80 11.70 -4.58
CA TYR A 159 -1.66 10.38 -3.96
C TYR A 159 -1.55 10.41 -2.44
N LYS A 160 -1.96 9.26 -1.86
CA LYS A 160 -1.64 8.83 -0.50
C LYS A 160 -0.87 7.52 -0.60
N MET A 161 0.42 7.57 -0.32
CA MET A 161 1.24 6.39 -0.14
C MET A 161 1.19 5.94 1.32
N MET A 162 1.17 4.63 1.53
CA MET A 162 1.08 3.96 2.81
C MET A 162 2.40 3.22 3.00
N GLU A 163 3.30 3.78 3.80
CA GLU A 163 4.60 3.18 4.10
C GLU A 163 4.42 2.20 5.26
N VAL A 164 4.92 0.98 5.08
CA VAL A 164 4.80 -0.10 6.06
C VAL A 164 6.14 -0.36 6.74
N VAL A 165 6.11 -0.65 8.04
CA VAL A 165 7.34 -0.91 8.84
C VAL A 165 8.13 -2.11 8.30
N SER A 166 7.41 -3.08 7.74
CA SER A 166 7.98 -4.26 7.08
C SER A 166 7.00 -4.78 6.05
N GLY A 167 7.42 -4.94 4.80
CA GLY A 167 6.57 -5.43 3.72
C GLY A 167 7.38 -5.56 2.42
N TRP A 168 6.73 -6.11 1.39
CA TRP A 168 7.35 -6.28 0.08
C TRP A 168 7.38 -4.97 -0.73
N GLU A 169 6.35 -4.13 -0.60
CA GLU A 169 6.22 -2.82 -1.27
C GLU A 169 5.35 -1.85 -0.47
N ASP A 170 5.51 -0.55 -0.72
CA ASP A 170 4.58 0.48 -0.29
C ASP A 170 3.34 0.51 -1.18
N TYR A 171 2.18 0.76 -0.59
CA TYR A 171 0.93 0.92 -1.32
C TYR A 171 0.72 2.38 -1.70
N VAL A 172 0.28 2.65 -2.92
CA VAL A 172 -0.04 4.01 -3.38
C VAL A 172 -1.51 4.07 -3.79
N ASP A 173 -2.28 4.91 -3.11
CA ASP A 173 -3.65 5.28 -3.49
C ASP A 173 -3.59 6.55 -4.34
N GLU A 174 -3.93 6.46 -5.62
CA GLU A 174 -3.76 7.56 -6.57
C GLU A 174 -5.09 8.06 -7.12
N SER A 175 -5.11 9.36 -7.45
CA SER A 175 -6.18 9.99 -8.22
C SER A 175 -5.56 10.86 -9.31
N PHE A 176 -6.04 10.67 -10.52
CA PHE A 176 -5.67 11.44 -11.71
C PHE A 176 -6.46 12.75 -11.83
N SER A 177 -7.24 13.07 -10.81
CA SER A 177 -8.04 14.28 -10.71
C SER A 177 -7.75 15.03 -9.42
N SER A 178 -7.94 16.35 -9.48
CA SER A 178 -7.82 17.22 -8.32
C SER A 178 -9.03 18.16 -8.23
N PRO A 179 -9.62 18.36 -7.04
CA PRO A 179 -9.18 17.87 -5.72
C PRO A 179 -9.45 16.37 -5.50
N TYR A 180 -8.65 15.74 -4.63
CA TYR A 180 -8.80 14.33 -4.22
C TYR A 180 -8.90 14.22 -2.69
N THR A 181 -9.87 13.45 -2.20
CA THR A 181 -10.08 13.26 -0.76
C THR A 181 -9.61 11.88 -0.33
N ILE A 182 -8.80 11.84 0.72
CA ILE A 182 -8.30 10.62 1.34
C ILE A 182 -8.74 10.55 2.80
N THR A 183 -8.72 9.35 3.35
CA THR A 183 -8.98 9.12 4.78
C THR A 183 -7.84 8.30 5.38
N THR A 184 -7.42 8.66 6.59
CA THR A 184 -6.56 7.80 7.41
C THR A 184 -7.43 6.71 8.01
N ASP A 185 -7.07 5.45 7.82
CA ASP A 185 -7.79 4.32 8.40
C ASP A 185 -6.78 3.41 9.10
N ALA A 186 -7.13 2.92 10.29
CA ALA A 186 -6.31 1.97 11.07
C ALA A 186 -6.62 0.52 10.67
N ASP A 187 -7.85 0.30 10.20
CA ASP A 187 -8.38 -1.00 9.82
C ASP A 187 -8.38 -1.17 8.30
N ASP A 188 -7.65 -0.30 7.57
CA ASP A 188 -7.54 -0.39 6.12
C ASP A 188 -7.10 -1.81 5.76
N ALA A 189 -7.99 -2.52 5.10
CA ALA A 189 -7.82 -3.95 4.90
C ALA A 189 -6.59 -4.24 4.02
N ARG A 190 -6.12 -3.22 3.27
CA ARG A 190 -4.85 -3.24 2.53
C ARG A 190 -3.63 -3.46 3.43
N PHE A 191 -3.60 -3.05 4.69
CA PHE A 191 -2.46 -3.36 5.57
C PHE A 191 -2.24 -4.84 5.77
N LYS A 192 -3.34 -5.60 5.90
CA LYS A 192 -3.30 -7.05 6.06
C LYS A 192 -2.77 -7.75 4.81
N ILE A 193 -2.98 -7.12 3.65
CA ILE A 193 -2.55 -7.61 2.34
C ILE A 193 -1.03 -7.47 2.17
N TYR A 194 -0.47 -6.33 2.56
CA TYR A 194 0.95 -6.02 2.39
C TYR A 194 1.85 -6.53 3.53
N GLY A 195 1.26 -7.13 4.57
CA GLY A 195 1.96 -7.92 5.58
C GLY A 195 2.74 -7.12 6.63
N GLY A 196 2.37 -5.85 6.86
CA GLY A 196 3.07 -4.94 7.75
C GLY A 196 2.17 -4.07 8.62
N ASP A 197 2.72 -3.59 9.74
CA ASP A 197 2.14 -2.49 10.49
C ASP A 197 2.37 -1.18 9.73
N LEU A 198 1.36 -0.32 9.65
CA LEU A 198 1.47 1.02 9.07
C LEU A 198 2.50 1.85 9.85
N ASP A 199 3.50 2.40 9.15
CA ASP A 199 4.42 3.38 9.73
C ASP A 199 3.83 4.79 9.62
N LYS A 200 3.52 5.22 8.39
CA LYS A 200 3.04 6.57 8.10
C LYS A 200 2.33 6.66 6.76
N TYR A 201 1.54 7.73 6.59
CA TYR A 201 1.00 8.11 5.30
C TYR A 201 1.88 9.20 4.68
N VAL A 202 2.26 9.03 3.42
CA VAL A 202 2.92 10.07 2.62
C VAL A 202 1.91 10.66 1.63
N ILE A 203 1.62 11.94 1.75
CA ILE A 203 0.67 12.67 0.89
C ILE A 203 1.44 13.52 -0.11
N GLY A 204 1.09 13.44 -1.39
CA GLY A 204 1.76 14.21 -2.42
C GLY A 204 0.96 14.44 -3.69
N ALA A 205 1.60 15.12 -4.65
CA ALA A 205 1.14 15.24 -6.01
C ALA A 205 2.34 15.17 -6.97
N GLY A 206 2.21 14.35 -8.02
CA GLY A 206 3.16 14.23 -9.11
C GLY A 206 2.73 15.05 -10.32
N PHE A 207 3.70 15.64 -11.01
CA PHE A 207 3.49 16.44 -12.21
C PHE A 207 4.45 15.99 -13.30
N VAL A 208 3.95 15.88 -14.53
CA VAL A 208 4.73 15.51 -15.71
C VAL A 208 4.64 16.61 -16.76
N ALA A 209 5.61 16.71 -17.67
CA ALA A 209 5.58 17.70 -18.74
C ALA A 209 4.33 17.48 -19.61
N GLU A 210 3.75 18.55 -20.15
CA GLU A 210 2.52 18.47 -20.97
C GLU A 210 2.65 17.59 -22.21
N ASP A 211 3.88 17.41 -22.70
CA ASP A 211 4.25 16.56 -23.84
C ASP A 211 4.82 15.19 -23.42
N THR A 212 4.79 14.86 -22.13
CA THR A 212 5.21 13.55 -21.61
C THR A 212 4.37 12.45 -22.24
N TRP A 213 3.08 12.74 -22.37
CA TRP A 213 2.13 11.84 -23.01
C TRP A 213 1.51 12.48 -24.25
N GLY A 214 1.12 11.66 -25.22
CA GLY A 214 0.33 12.10 -26.37
C GLY A 214 -1.04 12.63 -25.96
N GLU A 215 -1.84 13.11 -26.92
CA GLU A 215 -3.23 13.56 -26.66
C GLU A 215 -4.18 12.36 -26.41
N LEU A 216 -3.87 11.47 -25.47
CA LEU A 216 -4.64 10.26 -25.21
C LEU A 216 -6.03 10.57 -24.63
N GLN A 217 -7.01 9.76 -25.01
CA GLN A 217 -8.33 9.70 -24.40
C GLN A 217 -8.33 8.61 -23.33
N GLU A 218 -8.41 9.03 -22.07
CA GLU A 218 -8.40 8.12 -20.92
C GLU A 218 -9.84 7.90 -20.40
N THR A 219 -10.28 6.65 -20.34
CA THR A 219 -11.51 6.24 -19.67
C THR A 219 -11.14 5.40 -18.46
N LEU A 220 -11.29 5.97 -17.26
CA LEU A 220 -10.75 5.39 -16.04
C LEU A 220 -11.85 4.71 -15.21
N ASN A 221 -11.47 3.69 -14.46
CA ASN A 221 -12.27 2.99 -13.46
C ASN A 221 -13.55 2.34 -14.03
N VAL A 222 -13.46 1.70 -15.19
CA VAL A 222 -14.59 0.96 -15.77
C VAL A 222 -14.77 -0.36 -15.03
N VAL A 223 -15.76 -0.43 -14.15
CA VAL A 223 -16.08 -1.64 -13.37
C VAL A 223 -16.72 -2.69 -14.27
N TYR A 224 -16.16 -3.91 -14.28
CA TYR A 224 -16.70 -5.03 -15.05
C TYR A 224 -17.32 -6.13 -14.19
N ALA A 225 -16.85 -6.32 -12.95
CA ALA A 225 -17.38 -7.35 -12.05
C ALA A 225 -17.14 -7.04 -10.56
N THR A 226 -17.81 -7.78 -9.67
CA THR A 226 -17.57 -7.75 -8.23
C THR A 226 -17.84 -9.14 -7.65
N PRO A 227 -16.99 -10.14 -7.95
CA PRO A 227 -17.18 -11.52 -7.51
C PRO A 227 -16.86 -11.74 -6.02
N GLY A 228 -16.07 -10.83 -5.43
CA GLY A 228 -15.74 -10.80 -4.00
C GLY A 228 -15.87 -9.38 -3.43
N SER A 229 -15.03 -9.05 -2.44
CA SER A 229 -15.05 -7.75 -1.76
C SER A 229 -14.45 -6.63 -2.61
N LYS A 230 -13.48 -6.96 -3.48
CA LYS A 230 -12.87 -6.02 -4.42
C LYS A 230 -13.75 -5.87 -5.67
N SER A 231 -14.05 -4.62 -6.03
CA SER A 231 -14.62 -4.31 -7.35
C SER A 231 -13.52 -4.42 -8.40
N LEU A 232 -13.79 -5.15 -9.48
CA LEU A 232 -12.84 -5.35 -10.56
C LEU A 232 -13.12 -4.34 -11.66
N LYS A 233 -12.08 -3.66 -12.10
CA LYS A 233 -12.16 -2.51 -13.00
C LYS A 233 -11.02 -2.53 -14.02
N TYR A 234 -11.09 -1.65 -14.99
CA TYR A 234 -9.98 -1.39 -15.88
C TYR A 234 -9.98 0.07 -16.33
N ASP A 235 -8.80 0.53 -16.75
CA ASP A 235 -8.59 1.81 -17.40
C ASP A 235 -8.34 1.60 -18.89
N VAL A 236 -8.80 2.51 -19.74
CA VAL A 236 -8.56 2.48 -21.18
C VAL A 236 -7.86 3.75 -21.62
N TYR A 237 -6.81 3.57 -22.42
CA TYR A 237 -5.99 4.61 -23.03
C TYR A 237 -6.09 4.46 -24.55
N ALA A 238 -6.72 5.43 -25.22
CA ALA A 238 -6.95 5.40 -26.65
C ALA A 238 -6.35 6.63 -27.35
N PRO A 239 -5.69 6.49 -28.51
CA PRO A 239 -5.20 7.63 -29.27
C PRO A 239 -6.36 8.47 -29.86
N PRO A 240 -6.15 9.76 -30.15
CA PRO A 240 -7.15 10.60 -30.80
C PRO A 240 -7.70 9.97 -32.09
N GLY A 241 -9.01 9.78 -32.14
CA GLY A 241 -9.68 9.26 -33.34
C GLY A 241 -9.43 7.78 -33.59
N ALA A 242 -9.09 7.01 -32.55
CA ALA A 242 -9.05 5.55 -32.59
C ALA A 242 -10.31 4.97 -33.26
N SER A 243 -10.10 4.04 -34.17
CA SER A 243 -11.15 3.30 -34.89
C SER A 243 -10.55 2.00 -35.37
N ASP A 244 -11.21 0.88 -35.06
CA ASP A 244 -10.81 -0.47 -35.48
C ASP A 244 -9.31 -0.77 -35.19
N LEU A 245 -8.80 -0.33 -34.03
CA LEU A 245 -7.43 -0.61 -33.62
C LEU A 245 -7.35 -1.89 -32.79
N PRO A 246 -6.31 -2.74 -32.93
CA PRO A 246 -6.07 -3.84 -32.01
C PRO A 246 -6.01 -3.35 -30.55
N ILE A 247 -6.45 -4.20 -29.63
CA ILE A 247 -6.52 -3.89 -28.20
C ILE A 247 -5.41 -4.62 -27.46
N ILE A 248 -4.51 -3.89 -26.81
CA ILE A 248 -3.57 -4.44 -25.85
C ILE A 248 -4.24 -4.48 -24.48
N ILE A 249 -4.28 -5.63 -23.84
CA ILE A 249 -4.80 -5.80 -22.49
C ILE A 249 -3.62 -6.08 -21.56
N ILE A 250 -3.39 -5.19 -20.60
CA ILE A 250 -2.34 -5.28 -19.60
C ILE A 250 -2.90 -5.91 -18.32
N VAL A 251 -2.27 -6.98 -17.85
CA VAL A 251 -2.51 -7.58 -16.54
C VAL A 251 -1.35 -7.21 -15.62
N HIS A 252 -1.62 -6.47 -14.54
CA HIS A 252 -0.56 -5.95 -13.68
C HIS A 252 0.13 -7.03 -12.83
N GLY A 253 1.37 -6.78 -12.43
CA GLY A 253 2.16 -7.58 -11.50
C GLY A 253 1.86 -7.26 -10.03
N GLY A 254 2.75 -7.69 -9.13
CA GLY A 254 2.55 -7.53 -7.69
C GLY A 254 2.29 -8.84 -6.94
N GLY A 255 2.97 -9.93 -7.33
CA GLY A 255 2.94 -11.19 -6.57
C GLY A 255 1.54 -11.73 -6.28
N TRP A 256 0.58 -11.49 -7.19
CA TRP A 256 -0.85 -11.82 -7.06
C TRP A 256 -1.57 -11.19 -5.85
N SER A 257 -0.88 -10.36 -5.07
CA SER A 257 -1.35 -9.95 -3.74
C SER A 257 -1.42 -8.44 -3.62
N VAL A 258 -0.71 -7.69 -4.47
CA VAL A 258 -0.58 -6.24 -4.38
C VAL A 258 -0.86 -5.58 -5.74
N ASN A 259 -0.99 -4.26 -5.70
CA ASN A 259 -1.23 -3.34 -6.82
C ASN A 259 -2.65 -3.39 -7.41
N ASN A 260 -2.85 -2.59 -8.45
CA ASN A 260 -4.07 -2.41 -9.23
C ASN A 260 -3.70 -1.95 -10.65
N GLU A 261 -4.66 -1.53 -11.47
CA GLU A 261 -4.45 -1.11 -12.85
C GLU A 261 -3.52 0.12 -13.00
N ASP A 262 -3.37 0.93 -11.95
CA ASP A 262 -2.63 2.19 -11.97
C ASP A 262 -1.11 1.98 -12.06
N ILE A 263 -0.60 0.86 -11.51
CA ILE A 263 0.85 0.58 -11.48
C ILE A 263 1.45 0.48 -12.88
N MET A 264 0.64 0.07 -13.86
CA MET A 264 1.06 -0.10 -15.26
C MET A 264 0.66 1.07 -16.14
N ARG A 265 0.16 2.20 -15.59
CA ARG A 265 -0.31 3.33 -16.40
C ARG A 265 0.77 3.92 -17.30
N GLY A 266 2.03 3.92 -16.86
CA GLY A 266 3.16 4.37 -17.66
C GLY A 266 3.33 3.51 -18.91
N GLN A 267 3.27 2.18 -18.76
CA GLN A 267 3.27 1.25 -19.90
C GLN A 267 2.05 1.47 -20.80
N ALA A 268 0.86 1.61 -20.21
CA ALA A 268 -0.38 1.75 -20.97
C ALA A 268 -0.36 3.00 -21.87
N ARG A 269 0.02 4.15 -21.31
CA ARG A 269 0.17 5.42 -22.05
C ARG A 269 1.21 5.31 -23.15
N TYR A 270 2.39 4.75 -22.83
CA TYR A 270 3.48 4.60 -23.80
C TYR A 270 3.08 3.73 -25.00
N LEU A 271 2.39 2.62 -24.77
CA LEU A 271 1.91 1.75 -25.85
C LEU A 271 0.80 2.42 -26.70
N ALA A 272 -0.14 3.12 -26.07
CA ALA A 272 -1.22 3.83 -26.75
C ALA A 272 -0.71 5.00 -27.61
N GLU A 273 0.40 5.63 -27.21
CA GLU A 273 1.06 6.74 -27.91
C GLU A 273 1.61 6.39 -29.30
N SER A 274 1.84 5.11 -29.57
CA SER A 274 2.15 4.64 -30.91
C SER A 274 1.08 5.04 -31.94
N GLY A 275 -0.15 5.29 -31.48
CA GLY A 275 -1.31 5.58 -32.32
C GLY A 275 -1.88 4.34 -33.01
N ARG A 276 -1.36 3.15 -32.71
CA ARG A 276 -1.71 1.88 -33.37
C ARG A 276 -2.59 0.97 -32.53
N TYR A 277 -2.71 1.26 -31.23
CA TYR A 277 -3.36 0.40 -30.26
C TYR A 277 -4.32 1.19 -29.37
N VAL A 278 -5.44 0.57 -29.02
CA VAL A 278 -6.16 0.89 -27.79
C VAL A 278 -5.56 0.02 -26.69
N VAL A 279 -5.33 0.59 -25.50
CA VAL A 279 -4.71 -0.15 -24.39
C VAL A 279 -5.64 -0.16 -23.19
N ALA A 280 -5.93 -1.33 -22.65
CA ALA A 280 -6.74 -1.52 -21.45
C ALA A 280 -5.90 -2.14 -20.33
N SER A 281 -5.76 -1.48 -19.19
CA SER A 281 -5.07 -2.00 -18.00
C SER A 281 -6.10 -2.52 -17.00
N ILE A 282 -6.06 -3.81 -16.66
CA ILE A 282 -7.10 -4.45 -15.85
C ILE A 282 -6.68 -4.61 -14.40
N ASP A 283 -7.66 -4.50 -13.50
CA ASP A 283 -7.56 -4.76 -12.07
C ASP A 283 -8.33 -6.02 -11.70
N TYR A 284 -7.62 -7.01 -11.15
CA TYR A 284 -8.17 -8.33 -10.83
C TYR A 284 -8.16 -8.59 -9.30
N ARG A 285 -8.87 -9.63 -8.84
CA ARG A 285 -8.91 -9.95 -7.41
C ARG A 285 -7.54 -10.42 -6.91
N LEU A 286 -7.22 -10.19 -5.63
CA LEU A 286 -5.89 -10.46 -5.07
C LEU A 286 -5.92 -11.62 -4.06
N LEU A 287 -4.80 -12.34 -3.90
CA LEU A 287 -4.62 -13.41 -2.91
C LEU A 287 -4.55 -12.81 -1.50
N THR A 288 -5.72 -12.57 -0.91
CA THR A 288 -5.85 -11.84 0.34
C THR A 288 -6.88 -12.48 1.24
N ASP A 289 -6.76 -12.22 2.54
CA ASP A 289 -7.75 -12.65 3.55
C ASP A 289 -8.96 -11.69 3.63
N LEU A 290 -9.20 -10.88 2.59
CA LEU A 290 -10.36 -10.00 2.52
C LEU A 290 -11.65 -10.76 2.26
N ASP A 291 -11.57 -11.87 1.52
CA ASP A 291 -12.69 -12.74 1.20
C ASP A 291 -12.59 -14.07 1.97
N ASP A 292 -13.74 -14.69 2.25
CA ASP A 292 -13.84 -16.03 2.85
C ASP A 292 -14.78 -16.93 2.03
N PRO A 293 -14.26 -17.94 1.30
CA PRO A 293 -12.85 -18.33 1.24
C PRO A 293 -11.97 -17.31 0.51
N ALA A 294 -10.67 -17.28 0.83
CA ALA A 294 -9.70 -16.46 0.14
C ALA A 294 -9.62 -16.82 -1.36
N PRO A 295 -9.38 -15.85 -2.27
CA PRO A 295 -9.25 -16.11 -3.69
C PRO A 295 -8.10 -17.05 -4.02
N THR A 296 -8.21 -17.75 -5.15
CA THR A 296 -7.16 -18.58 -5.73
C THR A 296 -6.59 -17.94 -7.00
N LYS A 297 -5.48 -18.48 -7.52
CA LYS A 297 -4.97 -18.05 -8.84
C LYS A 297 -5.92 -18.43 -9.98
N ALA A 298 -6.77 -19.45 -9.81
CA ALA A 298 -7.80 -19.79 -10.79
C ALA A 298 -8.90 -18.72 -10.85
N ASP A 299 -9.30 -18.19 -9.69
CA ASP A 299 -10.22 -17.06 -9.62
C ASP A 299 -9.69 -15.81 -10.35
N MET A 300 -8.36 -15.60 -10.35
CA MET A 300 -7.73 -14.50 -11.10
C MET A 300 -7.78 -14.74 -12.60
N MET A 301 -7.62 -15.99 -13.06
CA MET A 301 -7.81 -16.33 -14.46
C MET A 301 -9.25 -16.03 -14.90
N GLU A 302 -10.24 -16.36 -14.08
CA GLU A 302 -11.66 -16.01 -14.31
C GLU A 302 -11.87 -14.50 -14.43
N ASP A 303 -11.14 -13.72 -13.65
CA ASP A 303 -11.17 -12.26 -13.70
C ASP A 303 -10.56 -11.70 -14.97
N VAL A 304 -9.46 -12.26 -15.45
CA VAL A 304 -8.86 -11.87 -16.73
C VAL A 304 -9.82 -12.18 -17.88
N TYR A 305 -10.44 -13.36 -17.90
CA TYR A 305 -11.46 -13.68 -18.92
C TYR A 305 -12.69 -12.77 -18.84
N GLY A 306 -13.15 -12.45 -17.62
CA GLY A 306 -14.23 -11.50 -17.40
C GLY A 306 -13.90 -10.10 -17.92
N ALA A 307 -12.69 -9.62 -17.68
CA ALA A 307 -12.21 -8.34 -18.18
C ALA A 307 -12.17 -8.33 -19.72
N ILE A 308 -11.58 -9.37 -20.34
CA ILE A 308 -11.55 -9.52 -21.80
C ILE A 308 -12.97 -9.48 -22.38
N ALA A 309 -13.90 -10.24 -21.81
CA ALA A 309 -15.28 -10.30 -22.26
C ALA A 309 -15.96 -8.91 -22.20
N HIS A 310 -15.75 -8.18 -21.11
CA HIS A 310 -16.31 -6.83 -20.96
C HIS A 310 -15.66 -5.81 -21.89
N ILE A 311 -14.33 -5.89 -22.08
CA ILE A 311 -13.59 -5.04 -23.03
C ILE A 311 -14.08 -5.31 -24.46
N GLN A 312 -14.25 -6.57 -24.87
CA GLN A 312 -14.76 -6.92 -26.20
C GLN A 312 -16.19 -6.40 -26.42
N GLU A 313 -17.07 -6.50 -25.42
CA GLU A 313 -18.44 -5.96 -25.52
C GLU A 313 -18.46 -4.44 -25.70
N ASN A 314 -17.46 -3.73 -25.17
CA ASN A 314 -17.38 -2.27 -25.19
C ASN A 314 -16.32 -1.72 -26.16
N ALA A 315 -15.64 -2.58 -26.94
CA ALA A 315 -14.47 -2.22 -27.74
C ALA A 315 -14.72 -1.03 -28.67
N GLU A 316 -15.88 -0.98 -29.34
CA GLU A 316 -16.25 0.09 -30.27
C GLU A 316 -16.29 1.47 -29.58
N VAL A 317 -16.65 1.53 -28.29
CA VAL A 317 -16.66 2.79 -27.51
C VAL A 317 -15.27 3.40 -27.41
N TYR A 318 -14.24 2.55 -27.37
CA TYR A 318 -12.85 2.93 -27.24
C TYR A 318 -12.14 3.07 -28.59
N GLY A 319 -12.82 2.78 -29.71
CA GLY A 319 -12.20 2.69 -31.03
C GLY A 319 -11.36 1.43 -31.25
N GLY A 320 -11.57 0.42 -30.40
CA GLY A 320 -10.88 -0.87 -30.47
C GLY A 320 -11.62 -1.90 -31.32
N ASP A 321 -10.85 -2.83 -31.88
CA ASP A 321 -11.34 -4.01 -32.59
C ASP A 321 -11.40 -5.21 -31.63
N PRO A 322 -12.60 -5.71 -31.27
CA PRO A 322 -12.73 -6.80 -30.32
C PRO A 322 -12.19 -8.14 -30.83
N SER A 323 -11.86 -8.26 -32.12
CA SER A 323 -11.33 -9.49 -32.72
C SER A 323 -9.80 -9.56 -32.78
N ARG A 324 -9.10 -8.49 -32.38
CA ARG A 324 -7.63 -8.41 -32.39
C ARG A 324 -7.13 -7.97 -31.02
N LEU A 325 -6.90 -8.95 -30.15
CA LEU A 325 -6.44 -8.77 -28.78
C LEU A 325 -4.99 -9.19 -28.62
N ILE A 326 -4.24 -8.40 -27.88
CA ILE A 326 -2.86 -8.69 -27.48
C ILE A 326 -2.84 -8.71 -25.96
N LEU A 327 -2.29 -9.77 -25.36
CA LEU A 327 -2.17 -9.86 -23.91
C LEU A 327 -0.75 -9.54 -23.47
N THR A 328 -0.58 -8.64 -22.53
CA THR A 328 0.70 -8.37 -21.89
C THR A 328 0.49 -8.15 -20.40
N GLY A 329 1.58 -8.12 -19.66
CA GLY A 329 1.55 -8.02 -18.22
C GLY A 329 2.91 -8.39 -17.67
N ASP A 330 3.13 -8.06 -16.41
CA ASP A 330 4.44 -8.17 -15.82
C ASP A 330 4.41 -9.04 -14.55
N SER A 331 5.50 -9.76 -14.27
CA SER A 331 5.60 -10.61 -13.08
C SER A 331 4.43 -11.59 -12.92
N ALA A 332 3.65 -11.48 -11.84
CA ALA A 332 2.40 -12.22 -11.64
C ALA A 332 1.39 -12.02 -12.79
N GLY A 333 1.24 -10.80 -13.30
CA GLY A 333 0.40 -10.49 -14.45
C GLY A 333 0.96 -11.05 -15.76
N GLY A 334 2.28 -11.18 -15.88
CA GLY A 334 2.94 -11.90 -16.97
C GLY A 334 2.59 -13.39 -16.98
N GLN A 335 2.51 -14.01 -15.80
CA GLN A 335 2.03 -15.38 -15.64
C GLN A 335 0.55 -15.52 -16.04
N LEU A 336 -0.33 -14.62 -15.58
CA LEU A 336 -1.75 -14.61 -15.94
C LEU A 336 -1.97 -14.38 -17.44
N SER A 337 -1.22 -13.46 -18.04
CA SER A 337 -1.27 -13.16 -19.48
C SER A 337 -0.89 -14.38 -20.33
N ALA A 338 0.22 -15.05 -19.99
CA ALA A 338 0.62 -16.29 -20.66
C ALA A 338 -0.44 -17.38 -20.51
N ASN A 339 -0.95 -17.59 -19.30
CA ASN A 339 -1.98 -18.59 -19.07
C ASN A 339 -3.27 -18.32 -19.82
N THR A 340 -3.63 -17.07 -20.08
CA THR A 340 -4.92 -16.74 -20.68
C THR A 340 -5.05 -17.36 -22.08
N ALA A 341 -4.00 -17.30 -22.90
CA ALA A 341 -4.01 -17.97 -24.21
C ALA A 341 -3.79 -19.50 -24.10
N LEU A 342 -3.01 -19.96 -23.13
CA LEU A 342 -2.82 -21.39 -22.89
C LEU A 342 -4.12 -22.07 -22.45
N LEU A 343 -4.90 -21.41 -21.61
CA LEU A 343 -6.02 -22.00 -20.89
C LEU A 343 -7.39 -21.56 -21.40
N ALA A 344 -7.49 -20.65 -22.39
CA ALA A 344 -8.76 -20.23 -22.98
C ALA A 344 -9.69 -21.39 -23.38
N PRO A 345 -9.20 -22.54 -23.90
CA PRO A 345 -10.07 -23.69 -24.20
C PRO A 345 -10.80 -24.30 -23.01
N TYR A 346 -10.39 -23.97 -21.78
CA TYR A 346 -10.99 -24.42 -20.52
C TYR A 346 -11.94 -23.40 -19.89
N ILE A 347 -12.27 -22.30 -20.58
CA ILE A 347 -13.41 -21.45 -20.18
C ILE A 347 -14.69 -22.30 -20.20
N GLY A 348 -15.49 -22.21 -19.14
CA GLY A 348 -16.74 -22.98 -19.01
C GLY A 348 -17.61 -22.51 -17.85
N ASP A 349 -18.69 -23.25 -17.59
CA ASP A 349 -19.71 -22.91 -16.58
C ASP A 349 -19.66 -23.83 -15.34
N GLY A 350 -18.59 -24.62 -15.22
CA GLY A 350 -18.32 -25.49 -14.07
C GLY A 350 -17.32 -24.89 -13.09
N ASP A 351 -17.24 -25.47 -11.90
CA ASP A 351 -16.27 -25.04 -10.88
C ASP A 351 -14.86 -25.53 -11.21
N TYR A 352 -13.85 -24.72 -10.89
CA TYR A 352 -12.46 -25.16 -10.91
C TYR A 352 -12.20 -26.20 -9.80
N THR A 353 -11.74 -27.41 -10.16
CA THR A 353 -11.49 -28.50 -9.20
C THR A 353 -10.01 -28.81 -8.97
N GLY A 354 -9.09 -28.04 -9.57
CA GLY A 354 -7.64 -28.28 -9.46
C GLY A 354 -7.10 -29.41 -10.34
N GLU A 355 -7.85 -29.81 -11.38
CA GLU A 355 -7.43 -30.86 -12.33
C GLU A 355 -7.61 -30.39 -13.78
N ILE A 356 -6.53 -30.47 -14.58
CA ILE A 356 -6.52 -30.12 -16.02
C ILE A 356 -7.51 -31.00 -16.79
N GLY A 357 -8.39 -30.39 -17.59
CA GLY A 357 -9.34 -31.10 -18.45
C GLY A 357 -10.65 -31.57 -17.78
N SER A 358 -10.81 -31.33 -16.48
CA SER A 358 -12.07 -31.48 -15.73
C SER A 358 -12.51 -30.19 -15.02
N SER A 359 -11.61 -29.21 -14.94
CA SER A 359 -11.85 -27.89 -14.35
C SER A 359 -12.21 -26.87 -15.43
N TYR A 360 -13.19 -26.02 -15.15
CA TYR A 360 -13.53 -24.90 -16.01
C TYR A 360 -13.22 -23.59 -15.27
N PHE A 361 -12.76 -22.59 -16.02
CA PHE A 361 -12.68 -21.21 -15.54
C PHE A 361 -14.01 -20.53 -15.87
N SER A 362 -14.78 -20.16 -14.85
CA SER A 362 -16.04 -19.43 -15.01
C SER A 362 -15.75 -17.93 -15.04
N PRO A 363 -15.80 -17.25 -16.20
CA PRO A 363 -15.46 -15.83 -16.28
C PRO A 363 -16.29 -14.99 -15.29
N SER A 364 -15.65 -14.05 -14.60
CA SER A 364 -16.36 -13.20 -13.62
C SER A 364 -17.35 -12.23 -14.25
N TYR A 365 -17.29 -12.06 -15.57
CA TYR A 365 -18.26 -11.36 -16.39
C TYR A 365 -18.60 -12.16 -17.65
N VAL A 366 -19.89 -12.22 -18.00
CA VAL A 366 -20.40 -12.78 -19.25
C VAL A 366 -21.40 -11.80 -19.85
N PRO A 367 -21.19 -11.32 -21.10
CA PRO A 367 -22.10 -10.41 -21.77
C PRO A 367 -23.55 -10.90 -21.79
N SER A 368 -24.50 -9.96 -21.68
CA SER A 368 -25.91 -10.31 -21.58
C SER A 368 -26.39 -11.04 -22.84
N GLY A 369 -26.87 -12.28 -22.67
CA GLY A 369 -27.39 -13.09 -23.77
C GLY A 369 -26.32 -13.89 -24.55
N MET A 370 -25.05 -13.82 -24.16
CA MET A 370 -23.98 -14.66 -24.68
C MET A 370 -23.92 -15.99 -23.91
N SER A 371 -23.68 -17.11 -24.62
CA SER A 371 -23.39 -18.38 -23.95
C SER A 371 -21.91 -18.48 -23.60
N VAL A 372 -21.55 -19.23 -22.56
CA VAL A 372 -20.14 -19.40 -22.16
C VAL A 372 -19.31 -20.07 -23.26
N GLU A 373 -19.91 -20.96 -24.06
CA GLU A 373 -19.20 -21.58 -25.19
C GLU A 373 -18.95 -20.59 -26.34
N ASP A 374 -19.90 -19.70 -26.62
CA ASP A 374 -19.69 -18.61 -27.59
C ASP A 374 -18.62 -17.65 -27.08
N LEU A 375 -18.64 -17.31 -25.79
CA LEU A 375 -17.63 -16.46 -25.17
C LEU A 375 -16.24 -17.09 -25.24
N LYS A 376 -16.13 -18.38 -24.90
CA LYS A 376 -14.88 -19.15 -25.03
C LYS A 376 -14.33 -19.08 -26.45
N THR A 377 -15.19 -19.29 -27.44
CA THR A 377 -14.81 -19.24 -28.87
C THR A 377 -14.34 -17.84 -29.24
N GLN A 378 -15.11 -16.81 -28.87
CA GLN A 378 -14.78 -15.41 -29.13
C GLN A 378 -13.43 -15.03 -28.52
N ILE A 379 -13.18 -15.34 -27.24
CA ILE A 379 -11.90 -15.02 -26.58
C ILE A 379 -10.76 -15.79 -27.25
N SER A 380 -10.93 -17.10 -27.46
CA SER A 380 -9.87 -17.95 -28.03
C SER A 380 -9.45 -17.50 -29.43
N ASP A 381 -10.40 -17.08 -30.26
CA ASP A 381 -10.15 -16.69 -31.65
C ASP A 381 -9.61 -15.26 -31.79
N SER A 382 -9.74 -14.42 -30.75
CA SER A 382 -9.39 -13.00 -30.85
C SER A 382 -7.98 -12.69 -30.35
N ILE A 383 -7.29 -13.61 -29.66
CA ILE A 383 -5.94 -13.36 -29.15
C ILE A 383 -4.92 -13.58 -30.28
N ILE A 384 -4.32 -12.50 -30.76
CA ILE A 384 -3.37 -12.51 -31.89
C ILE A 384 -1.90 -12.52 -31.46
N ALA A 385 -1.58 -12.14 -30.21
CA ALA A 385 -0.23 -12.21 -29.65
C ALA A 385 -0.27 -12.20 -28.12
N VAL A 386 0.79 -12.72 -27.50
CA VAL A 386 0.99 -12.66 -26.04
C VAL A 386 2.42 -12.19 -25.75
N ALA A 387 2.57 -11.11 -24.98
CA ALA A 387 3.85 -10.48 -24.70
C ALA A 387 4.13 -10.38 -23.19
N PRO A 388 4.25 -11.49 -22.42
CA PRO A 388 4.45 -11.42 -20.98
C PRO A 388 5.87 -10.96 -20.62
N SER A 389 5.99 -10.21 -19.54
CA SER A 389 7.23 -9.59 -19.10
C SER A 389 7.65 -10.14 -17.73
N TYR A 390 8.86 -10.69 -17.65
CA TYR A 390 9.46 -11.28 -16.45
C TYR A 390 8.47 -12.13 -15.64
N GLY A 391 7.70 -12.96 -16.35
CA GLY A 391 6.56 -13.69 -15.80
C GLY A 391 6.95 -14.90 -14.95
N ALA A 392 6.19 -15.16 -13.89
CA ALA A 392 6.40 -16.32 -13.02
C ALA A 392 5.83 -17.61 -13.64
N PHE A 393 6.57 -18.27 -14.54
CA PHE A 393 6.02 -19.35 -15.37
C PHE A 393 6.10 -20.76 -14.76
N VAL A 394 6.96 -20.95 -13.76
CA VAL A 394 7.14 -22.24 -13.06
C VAL A 394 7.49 -22.01 -11.60
N SER A 395 7.09 -22.97 -10.75
CA SER A 395 7.47 -23.02 -9.34
C SER A 395 8.98 -22.88 -9.13
N SER A 396 9.40 -22.00 -8.20
CA SER A 396 10.80 -21.76 -7.84
C SER A 396 10.91 -21.26 -6.40
N ASP A 397 12.14 -21.17 -5.85
CA ASP A 397 12.35 -20.65 -4.49
C ASP A 397 11.84 -19.21 -4.32
N GLY A 398 11.88 -18.38 -5.37
CA GLY A 398 11.40 -17.00 -5.36
C GLY A 398 9.89 -16.85 -5.61
N ILE A 399 9.27 -17.83 -6.27
CA ILE A 399 7.84 -17.80 -6.67
C ILE A 399 6.95 -18.60 -5.70
N GLY A 400 7.51 -19.63 -5.05
CA GLY A 400 6.76 -20.62 -4.29
C GLY A 400 6.19 -21.73 -5.18
N GLU A 401 5.46 -22.66 -4.55
CA GLU A 401 4.77 -23.74 -5.26
C GLU A 401 3.54 -23.19 -6.01
N MET A 402 3.42 -23.55 -7.29
CA MET A 402 2.27 -23.24 -8.14
C MET A 402 1.49 -24.51 -8.45
N ASP A 403 0.15 -24.42 -8.43
CA ASP A 403 -0.70 -25.51 -8.90
C ASP A 403 -0.47 -25.71 -10.41
N PRO A 404 -0.08 -26.93 -10.86
CA PRO A 404 0.17 -27.22 -12.28
C PRO A 404 -1.01 -26.86 -13.20
N ALA A 405 -2.25 -26.86 -12.70
CA ALA A 405 -3.42 -26.50 -13.50
C ALA A 405 -3.54 -24.99 -13.80
N VAL A 406 -2.74 -24.15 -13.14
CA VAL A 406 -2.58 -22.71 -13.42
C VAL A 406 -1.10 -22.32 -13.57
N GLU A 407 -0.21 -23.27 -13.84
CA GLU A 407 1.20 -23.02 -14.11
C GLU A 407 1.45 -22.99 -15.63
N PRO A 408 1.92 -21.88 -16.22
CA PRO A 408 2.12 -21.78 -17.68
C PRO A 408 2.99 -22.91 -18.25
N MET A 409 4.10 -23.24 -17.58
CA MET A 409 5.01 -24.30 -18.01
C MET A 409 4.33 -25.66 -18.15
N SER A 410 3.34 -25.95 -17.30
CA SER A 410 2.63 -27.22 -17.27
C SER A 410 1.52 -27.34 -18.34
N ASN A 411 1.20 -26.25 -19.05
CA ASN A 411 0.02 -26.16 -19.92
C ASN A 411 0.34 -25.85 -21.40
N ILE A 412 1.61 -25.91 -21.80
CA ILE A 412 2.02 -25.71 -23.20
C ILE A 412 1.59 -26.92 -24.05
N PRO A 413 0.68 -26.77 -25.04
CA PRO A 413 0.36 -27.84 -25.97
C PRO A 413 1.45 -28.00 -27.03
N ASP A 414 1.57 -29.19 -27.60
CA ASP A 414 2.33 -29.39 -28.84
C ASP A 414 1.64 -28.65 -30.00
N ALA A 415 2.41 -27.96 -30.85
CA ALA A 415 1.87 -27.19 -31.97
C ALA A 415 1.12 -28.05 -33.00
N SER A 416 1.38 -29.37 -33.05
CA SER A 416 0.60 -30.30 -33.86
C SER A 416 -0.79 -30.61 -33.30
N GLU A 417 -1.02 -30.36 -32.01
CA GLU A 417 -2.32 -30.49 -31.35
C GLU A 417 -3.09 -29.16 -31.37
N ARG A 418 -2.40 -28.07 -31.02
CA ARG A 418 -2.96 -26.72 -31.02
C ARG A 418 -1.85 -25.69 -31.21
N VAL A 419 -1.99 -24.87 -32.24
CA VAL A 419 -1.12 -23.71 -32.47
C VAL A 419 -1.57 -22.59 -31.53
N LEU A 420 -0.64 -22.03 -30.78
CA LEU A 420 -0.85 -20.85 -29.96
C LEU A 420 -0.64 -19.57 -30.78
N PRO A 421 -1.19 -18.41 -30.35
CA PRO A 421 -0.68 -17.12 -30.81
C PRO A 421 0.82 -17.02 -30.51
N PRO A 422 1.59 -16.24 -31.29
CA PRO A 422 3.03 -16.09 -31.08
C PRO A 422 3.32 -15.35 -29.76
N TYR A 423 4.39 -15.78 -29.08
CA TYR A 423 4.80 -15.25 -27.78
C TYR A 423 6.03 -14.33 -27.88
N TYR A 424 6.01 -13.21 -27.17
CA TYR A 424 7.19 -12.37 -26.89
C TYR A 424 7.47 -12.38 -25.40
N VAL A 425 8.47 -13.14 -24.97
CA VAL A 425 8.83 -13.30 -23.56
C VAL A 425 10.09 -12.50 -23.28
N GLN A 426 10.06 -11.66 -22.24
CA GLN A 426 11.21 -10.83 -21.89
C GLN A 426 11.56 -10.84 -20.42
N VAL A 427 12.80 -10.52 -20.07
CA VAL A 427 13.29 -10.49 -18.68
C VAL A 427 14.48 -9.56 -18.53
N GLY A 428 14.73 -9.04 -17.33
CA GLY A 428 15.94 -8.31 -17.01
C GLY A 428 17.07 -9.24 -16.53
N SER A 429 18.32 -8.98 -16.94
CA SER A 429 19.45 -9.86 -16.59
C SER A 429 19.81 -9.84 -15.10
N GLU A 430 19.36 -8.83 -14.36
CA GLU A 430 19.55 -8.68 -12.91
C GLU A 430 18.26 -8.95 -12.11
N ASP A 431 17.25 -9.55 -12.74
CA ASP A 431 16.03 -9.97 -12.05
C ASP A 431 16.34 -11.10 -11.06
N THR A 432 16.23 -10.80 -9.76
CA THR A 432 16.40 -11.77 -8.68
C THR A 432 15.08 -12.26 -8.07
N THR A 433 13.95 -11.81 -8.58
CA THR A 433 12.61 -12.12 -8.07
C THR A 433 12.06 -13.34 -8.79
N VAL A 434 11.96 -13.26 -10.11
CA VAL A 434 11.52 -14.37 -10.97
C VAL A 434 12.72 -15.13 -11.54
N GLY A 435 13.78 -14.40 -11.89
CA GLY A 435 15.01 -14.97 -12.44
C GLY A 435 14.95 -15.19 -13.96
N THR A 436 16.06 -14.94 -14.63
CA THR A 436 16.20 -15.17 -16.08
C THR A 436 16.00 -16.64 -16.44
N GLU A 437 16.40 -17.56 -15.56
CA GLU A 437 16.25 -18.99 -15.76
C GLU A 437 14.78 -19.42 -15.89
N ASN A 438 13.86 -18.74 -15.20
CA ASN A 438 12.44 -19.06 -15.24
C ASN A 438 11.84 -18.71 -16.61
N VAL A 439 12.12 -17.49 -17.07
CA VAL A 439 11.63 -16.97 -18.34
C VAL A 439 12.27 -17.70 -19.52
N GLN A 440 13.58 -17.95 -19.46
CA GLN A 440 14.29 -18.70 -20.49
C GLN A 440 13.79 -20.15 -20.60
N ALA A 441 13.50 -20.81 -19.47
CA ALA A 441 12.95 -22.16 -19.48
C ALA A 441 11.57 -22.20 -20.16
N PHE A 442 10.71 -21.20 -19.91
CA PHE A 442 9.40 -21.13 -20.54
C PHE A 442 9.50 -20.88 -22.05
N ALA A 443 10.39 -19.97 -22.47
CA ALA A 443 10.69 -19.76 -23.88
C ALA A 443 11.14 -21.05 -24.57
N THR A 444 12.09 -21.77 -23.94
CA THR A 444 12.61 -23.04 -24.45
C THR A 444 11.51 -24.10 -24.56
N ALA A 445 10.60 -24.16 -23.57
CA ALA A 445 9.50 -25.12 -23.59
C ALA A 445 8.48 -24.82 -24.70
N LEU A 446 8.21 -23.54 -25.00
CA LEU A 446 7.41 -23.13 -26.16
C LEU A 446 8.09 -23.54 -27.47
N GLU A 447 9.38 -23.27 -27.63
CA GLU A 447 10.15 -23.67 -28.82
C GLU A 447 10.16 -25.20 -29.02
N ASP A 448 10.41 -25.96 -27.94
CA ASP A 448 10.44 -27.43 -27.96
C ASP A 448 9.07 -28.03 -28.31
N ALA A 449 7.98 -27.37 -27.93
CA ALA A 449 6.61 -27.72 -28.31
C ALA A 449 6.25 -27.28 -29.74
N GLY A 450 7.17 -26.62 -30.45
CA GLY A 450 6.99 -26.14 -31.82
C GLY A 450 6.15 -24.86 -31.94
N GLN A 451 5.92 -24.15 -30.82
CA GLN A 451 5.20 -22.89 -30.79
C GLN A 451 6.12 -21.73 -31.22
N GLU A 452 5.53 -20.65 -31.73
CA GLU A 452 6.28 -19.45 -32.09
C GLU A 452 6.56 -18.61 -30.85
N VAL A 453 7.83 -18.32 -30.58
CA VAL A 453 8.26 -17.51 -29.44
C VAL A 453 9.52 -16.70 -29.76
N THR A 454 9.59 -15.49 -29.21
CA THR A 454 10.78 -14.63 -29.18
C THR A 454 11.16 -14.39 -27.73
N TYR A 455 12.43 -14.68 -27.38
CA TYR A 455 13.00 -14.40 -26.05
C TYR A 455 13.94 -13.20 -26.12
N VAL A 456 13.75 -12.22 -25.23
CA VAL A 456 14.61 -11.05 -25.10
C VAL A 456 15.06 -10.85 -23.66
N GLU A 457 16.36 -10.61 -23.47
CA GLU A 457 16.95 -10.33 -22.18
C GLU A 457 17.55 -8.93 -22.19
N TYR A 458 17.18 -8.10 -21.20
CA TYR A 458 17.64 -6.73 -21.05
C TYR A 458 18.77 -6.65 -20.03
N GLU A 459 19.99 -6.40 -20.52
CA GLU A 459 21.20 -6.31 -19.70
C GLU A 459 21.09 -5.19 -18.65
N GLY A 460 21.38 -5.51 -17.39
CA GLY A 460 21.38 -4.59 -16.25
C GLY A 460 19.99 -4.24 -15.72
N ALA A 461 18.92 -4.74 -16.33
CA ALA A 461 17.56 -4.50 -15.88
C ALA A 461 17.23 -5.40 -14.68
N SER A 462 16.70 -4.80 -13.61
CA SER A 462 16.15 -5.50 -12.44
C SER A 462 14.75 -6.03 -12.71
N HIS A 463 14.07 -6.54 -11.68
CA HIS A 463 12.62 -6.77 -11.76
C HIS A 463 11.84 -5.44 -11.80
N ALA A 464 10.58 -5.48 -12.26
CA ALA A 464 9.61 -4.37 -12.20
C ALA A 464 9.99 -3.08 -12.95
N TYR A 465 10.71 -3.18 -14.08
CA TYR A 465 11.10 -2.00 -14.87
C TYR A 465 9.96 -1.36 -15.68
N PHE A 466 8.73 -1.89 -15.60
CA PHE A 466 7.52 -1.28 -16.17
C PHE A 466 6.64 -0.56 -15.16
N ASP A 467 6.93 -0.67 -13.88
CA ASP A 467 6.19 0.03 -12.84
C ASP A 467 6.22 1.54 -13.06
N TRP A 468 5.08 2.17 -12.79
CA TRP A 468 4.93 3.60 -12.74
C TRP A 468 4.34 4.03 -11.41
N LYS A 469 5.13 4.82 -10.65
CA LYS A 469 4.71 5.47 -9.40
C LYS A 469 5.13 6.94 -9.44
N PRO A 470 4.60 7.81 -8.56
CA PRO A 470 5.08 9.19 -8.42
C PRO A 470 6.55 9.31 -8.00
N ALA A 471 7.12 8.24 -7.46
CA ALA A 471 8.51 8.20 -7.01
C ALA A 471 9.50 8.41 -8.18
N PRO A 472 10.41 9.41 -8.12
CA PRO A 472 11.28 9.76 -9.24
C PRO A 472 12.23 8.65 -9.69
N ASP A 473 12.70 7.80 -8.77
CA ASP A 473 13.56 6.66 -9.05
C ASP A 473 12.83 5.56 -9.83
N VAL A 474 11.56 5.30 -9.50
CA VAL A 474 10.70 4.39 -10.28
C VAL A 474 10.50 4.92 -11.70
N GLN A 475 10.19 6.22 -11.84
CA GLN A 475 10.06 6.84 -13.16
C GLN A 475 11.36 6.84 -13.96
N GLU A 476 12.52 7.01 -13.31
CA GLU A 476 13.82 6.95 -13.96
C GLU A 476 14.08 5.54 -14.53
N VAL A 477 13.79 4.48 -13.77
CA VAL A 477 13.88 3.09 -14.24
C VAL A 477 12.95 2.87 -15.43
N PHE A 478 11.68 3.28 -15.34
CA PHE A 478 10.74 3.16 -16.46
C PHE A 478 11.26 3.87 -17.72
N ASN A 479 11.77 5.10 -17.58
CA ASN A 479 12.24 5.88 -18.72
C ASN A 479 13.54 5.34 -19.33
N THR A 480 14.44 4.77 -18.53
CA THR A 480 15.77 4.35 -18.99
C THR A 480 15.83 2.89 -19.42
N VAL A 481 14.98 2.03 -18.85
CA VAL A 481 14.95 0.59 -19.12
C VAL A 481 13.60 0.19 -19.73
N GLY A 482 12.50 0.63 -19.11
CA GLY A 482 11.14 0.28 -19.55
C GLY A 482 10.84 0.72 -20.99
N LYS A 483 10.99 2.01 -21.30
CA LYS A 483 10.69 2.54 -22.66
C LYS A 483 11.46 1.81 -23.78
N PRO A 484 12.79 1.61 -23.69
CA PRO A 484 13.50 0.79 -24.68
C PRO A 484 12.95 -0.64 -24.84
N ALA A 485 12.57 -1.30 -23.75
CA ALA A 485 11.97 -2.64 -23.82
C ALA A 485 10.58 -2.61 -24.47
N LEU A 486 9.79 -1.55 -24.22
CA LEU A 486 8.50 -1.35 -24.89
C LEU A 486 8.66 -1.02 -26.39
N ASP A 487 9.74 -0.35 -26.81
CA ASP A 487 10.01 -0.11 -28.23
C ASP A 487 10.25 -1.43 -29.00
N ASP A 488 10.98 -2.37 -28.41
CA ASP A 488 11.19 -3.69 -28.99
C ASP A 488 9.87 -4.50 -29.02
N MET A 489 9.09 -4.45 -27.94
CA MET A 489 7.76 -5.06 -27.88
C MET A 489 6.84 -4.50 -28.97
N LEU A 490 6.75 -3.17 -29.11
CA LEU A 490 5.97 -2.50 -30.16
C LEU A 490 6.44 -2.94 -31.55
N THR A 491 7.75 -3.02 -31.78
CA THR A 491 8.30 -3.48 -33.07
C THR A 491 7.83 -4.91 -33.39
N TYR A 492 7.81 -5.79 -32.40
CA TYR A 492 7.32 -7.16 -32.55
C TYR A 492 5.81 -7.21 -32.82
N LEU A 493 5.01 -6.49 -32.03
CA LEU A 493 3.55 -6.47 -32.16
C LEU A 493 3.11 -5.82 -33.49
N ASP A 494 3.78 -4.75 -33.92
CA ASP A 494 3.54 -4.08 -35.19
C ASP A 494 3.72 -5.06 -36.36
N ALA A 495 4.75 -5.89 -36.32
CA ALA A 495 5.00 -6.88 -37.36
C ALA A 495 3.89 -7.94 -37.46
N ILE A 496 3.29 -8.34 -36.33
CA ILE A 496 2.16 -9.27 -36.30
C ILE A 496 0.92 -8.60 -36.90
N VAL A 497 0.60 -7.39 -36.47
CA VAL A 497 -0.56 -6.64 -36.97
C VAL A 497 -0.42 -6.38 -38.47
N ASP A 498 0.76 -5.93 -38.93
CA ASP A 498 1.03 -5.69 -40.35
C ASP A 498 0.88 -6.97 -41.18
N ALA A 499 1.25 -8.13 -40.65
CA ALA A 499 1.08 -9.41 -41.33
C ALA A 499 -0.40 -9.76 -41.50
N LEU A 500 -1.21 -9.61 -40.44
CA LEU A 500 -2.66 -9.85 -40.48
C LEU A 500 -3.37 -8.90 -41.45
N ASP A 501 -3.03 -7.61 -41.41
CA ASP A 501 -3.60 -6.60 -42.30
C ASP A 501 -3.21 -6.83 -43.79
N SER A 502 -2.14 -7.58 -44.05
CA SER A 502 -1.68 -7.89 -45.41
C SER A 502 -2.32 -9.14 -46.03
N ASP A 503 -2.94 -9.99 -45.21
CA ASP A 503 -3.61 -11.22 -45.63
C ASP A 503 -5.11 -11.02 -45.97
N GLU A 504 -5.69 -9.86 -45.63
CA GLU A 504 -7.04 -9.40 -46.03
C GLU A 504 -7.08 -8.77 -47.44
#